data_AF-A0A935VFP4-F1
#
_entry.id   AF-A0A935VFP4-F1
#
_cell.length_a   1.000
_cell.length_b   1.000
_cell.length_c   1.000
_cell.angle_alpha   90.00
_cell.angle_beta   90.00
_cell.angle_gamma   90.00
#
_symmetry.space_group_name_H-M   'P 1'
#
loop_
_entity.id
_entity.type
_entity.pdbx_description
1 polymer ?
#
loop_
_entity_poly.entity_id
_entity_poly.type
_entity_poly.pdbx_seq_one_letter_code
_entity_poly.pdbx_strand_id
1 'polypeptide(L)'
;MRSFIIFLLTFSVSGICISQKAKSNTCTATLTQDPIMETVEKTHYIFTGSDTTGLNVKLTTITVLEGQKALVKKKKKDCDSPKPEDCIEETLEDFPPITMNLFALAGPDVTKEYETRKEKVKVVKKEGGTVKENVVCAKNRSSKLIKRIQAALISLGYPLTENGILDQATNLSVTDFQKSKGLAYGDLSLSTLAALGIK
;
A
#
# COMPACT_ATOMS: atom_id res chain seq x y z
N MET A 1 -55.47 46.21 -43.82
CA MET A 1 -55.94 46.90 -42.59
C MET A 1 -56.76 45.92 -41.77
N ARG A 2 -56.45 45.79 -40.46
CA ARG A 2 -57.26 45.28 -39.33
C ARG A 2 -57.91 43.88 -39.49
N SER A 3 -57.38 42.80 -38.89
CA SER A 3 -57.31 42.43 -37.44
C SER A 3 -58.64 41.92 -36.85
N PHE A 4 -58.70 40.62 -36.51
CA PHE A 4 -59.51 39.96 -35.46
C PHE A 4 -58.88 38.55 -35.25
N ILE A 5 -58.00 38.36 -34.27
CA ILE A 5 -58.23 37.88 -32.89
C ILE A 5 -59.11 36.62 -32.81
N ILE A 6 -58.48 35.46 -32.61
CA ILE A 6 -59.12 34.24 -32.07
C ILE A 6 -58.24 33.74 -30.91
N PHE A 7 -58.85 33.70 -29.73
CA PHE A 7 -58.32 33.20 -28.46
C PHE A 7 -58.22 31.67 -28.51
N LEU A 8 -57.03 31.12 -28.27
CA LEU A 8 -56.82 29.67 -28.10
C LEU A 8 -56.53 29.37 -26.62
N LEU A 9 -57.49 28.68 -25.99
CA LEU A 9 -57.43 28.20 -24.61
C LEU A 9 -56.33 27.12 -24.48
N THR A 10 -55.42 27.34 -23.54
CA THR A 10 -54.34 26.42 -23.18
C THR A 10 -54.84 25.32 -22.23
N PHE A 11 -54.76 24.06 -22.64
CA PHE A 11 -54.92 22.89 -21.77
C PHE A 11 -53.56 22.48 -21.22
N SER A 12 -53.31 22.73 -19.94
CA SER A 12 -52.10 22.30 -19.23
C SER A 12 -52.19 20.81 -18.90
N VAL A 13 -51.49 19.96 -19.67
CA VAL A 13 -51.24 18.57 -19.29
C VAL A 13 -50.03 18.56 -18.36
N SER A 14 -50.28 18.48 -17.06
CA SER A 14 -49.26 18.23 -16.05
C SER A 14 -48.69 16.83 -16.24
N GLY A 15 -47.61 16.74 -17.02
CA GLY A 15 -46.82 15.53 -17.16
C GLY A 15 -46.15 15.17 -15.83
N ILE A 16 -46.66 14.14 -15.18
CA ILE A 16 -46.01 13.48 -14.04
C ILE A 16 -44.71 12.87 -14.58
N CYS A 17 -43.58 13.52 -14.31
CA CYS A 17 -42.26 12.91 -14.52
C CYS A 17 -42.07 11.79 -13.49
N ILE A 18 -42.42 10.57 -13.87
CA ILE A 18 -41.95 9.37 -13.17
C ILE A 18 -40.44 9.31 -13.40
N SER A 19 -39.67 9.75 -12.40
CA SER A 19 -38.22 9.54 -12.35
C SER A 19 -37.94 8.03 -12.27
N GLN A 20 -37.65 7.42 -13.41
CA GLN A 20 -37.20 6.04 -13.48
C GLN A 20 -35.80 5.96 -12.88
N LYS A 21 -35.72 5.55 -11.61
CA LYS A 21 -34.46 5.22 -10.94
C LYS A 21 -33.87 3.98 -11.63
N ALA A 22 -32.97 4.18 -12.58
CA ALA A 22 -32.27 3.10 -13.25
C ALA A 22 -31.56 2.21 -12.20
N LYS A 23 -31.86 0.91 -12.20
CA LYS A 23 -31.15 -0.09 -11.38
C LYS A 23 -29.70 -0.16 -11.86
N SER A 24 -28.81 0.59 -11.20
CA SER A 24 -27.37 0.43 -11.37
C SER A 24 -26.99 -0.97 -10.88
N ASN A 25 -26.71 -1.89 -11.80
CA ASN A 25 -26.29 -3.27 -11.48
C ASN A 25 -24.87 -3.36 -10.90
N THR A 26 -24.22 -2.22 -10.62
CA THR A 26 -22.88 -2.13 -10.06
C THR A 26 -22.93 -2.06 -8.55
N CYS A 27 -22.20 -2.97 -7.89
CA CYS A 27 -21.98 -2.88 -6.45
C CYS A 27 -20.69 -2.10 -6.20
N THR A 28 -20.72 -1.22 -5.20
CA THR A 28 -19.56 -0.45 -4.78
C THR A 28 -19.30 -0.69 -3.30
N ALA A 29 -18.04 -0.78 -2.91
CA ALA A 29 -17.63 -0.85 -1.52
C ALA A 29 -16.54 0.20 -1.24
N THR A 30 -16.46 0.63 0.02
CA THR A 30 -15.32 1.40 0.51
C THR A 30 -14.24 0.41 0.95
N LEU A 31 -13.11 0.41 0.26
CA LEU A 31 -11.97 -0.47 0.48
C LEU A 31 -10.80 0.31 1.08
N THR A 32 -9.86 -0.41 1.69
CA THR A 32 -8.64 0.18 2.26
C THR A 32 -7.51 0.11 1.23
N GLN A 33 -6.71 1.16 1.10
CA GLN A 33 -5.52 1.19 0.26
C GLN A 33 -4.30 1.55 1.12
N ASP A 34 -3.26 0.71 1.07
CA ASP A 34 -1.99 0.98 1.73
C ASP A 34 -1.25 2.16 1.05
N PRO A 35 -0.43 2.92 1.78
CA PRO A 35 0.40 3.96 1.18
C PRO A 35 1.40 3.36 0.18
N ILE A 36 1.63 4.07 -0.92
CA ILE A 36 2.65 3.70 -1.89
C ILE A 36 3.97 4.32 -1.45
N MET A 37 4.92 3.48 -1.08
CA MET A 37 6.26 3.90 -0.67
C MET A 37 7.20 3.95 -1.89
N GLU A 38 8.10 4.92 -1.93
CA GLU A 38 9.16 5.06 -2.92
C GLU A 38 10.50 5.24 -2.21
N THR A 39 11.56 4.61 -2.73
CA THR A 39 12.92 4.83 -2.20
C THR A 39 13.54 5.99 -2.96
N VAL A 40 13.89 7.06 -2.26
CA VAL A 40 14.53 8.25 -2.82
C VAL A 40 15.91 8.44 -2.20
N GLU A 41 16.85 8.95 -3.00
CA GLU A 41 18.17 9.34 -2.50
C GLU A 41 18.10 10.78 -2.00
N LYS A 42 18.20 10.97 -0.68
CA LYS A 42 18.26 12.26 -0.02
C LYS A 42 19.71 12.67 0.16
N THR A 43 20.04 13.88 -0.29
CA THR A 43 21.37 14.47 -0.09
C THR A 43 21.36 15.36 1.15
N HIS A 44 22.32 15.16 2.03
CA HIS A 44 22.52 15.94 3.26
C HIS A 44 23.86 16.67 3.19
N TYR A 45 23.87 17.94 3.58
CA TYR A 45 25.07 18.77 3.67
C TYR A 45 25.50 18.85 5.13
N ILE A 46 26.49 18.05 5.52
CA ILE A 46 26.94 17.89 6.89
C ILE A 46 27.98 18.94 7.20
N PHE A 47 27.68 19.82 8.16
CA PHE A 47 28.61 20.83 8.61
C PHE A 47 29.84 20.20 9.27
N THR A 48 31.03 20.61 8.83
CA THR A 48 32.32 20.11 9.33
C THR A 48 33.15 21.19 10.04
N GLY A 49 32.65 22.41 10.10
CA GLY A 49 33.31 23.52 10.78
C GLY A 49 33.19 23.44 12.30
N SER A 50 33.88 24.36 12.98
CA SER A 50 33.89 24.45 14.45
C SER A 50 32.90 25.46 15.03
N ASP A 51 32.47 26.46 14.25
CA ASP A 51 31.56 27.52 14.70
C ASP A 51 30.24 27.50 13.91
N THR A 52 29.14 27.32 14.63
CA THR A 52 27.78 27.31 14.06
C THR A 52 27.08 28.66 14.17
N THR A 53 27.74 29.69 14.72
CA THR A 53 27.15 31.01 14.94
C THR A 53 26.71 31.64 13.62
N GLY A 54 25.43 32.03 13.55
CA GLY A 54 24.84 32.57 12.33
C GLY A 54 24.50 31.53 11.26
N LEU A 55 24.87 30.26 11.47
CA LEU A 55 24.48 29.14 10.62
C LEU A 55 23.22 28.50 11.21
N ASN A 56 22.12 28.53 10.47
CA ASN A 56 20.87 27.85 10.85
C ASN A 56 20.99 26.32 10.67
N VAL A 57 21.92 25.69 11.38
CA VAL A 57 22.15 24.25 11.34
C VAL A 57 21.00 23.49 12.00
N LYS A 58 20.64 22.35 11.42
CA LYS A 58 19.63 21.44 11.97
C LYS A 58 20.28 20.13 12.36
N LEU A 59 20.15 19.74 13.64
CA LEU A 59 20.55 18.41 14.06
C LEU A 59 19.67 17.36 13.34
N THR A 60 20.30 16.52 12.54
CA THR A 60 19.64 15.53 11.69
C THR A 60 20.24 14.16 11.98
N THR A 61 19.38 13.20 12.31
CA THR A 61 19.76 11.79 12.46
C THR A 61 19.88 11.18 11.07
N ILE A 62 21.04 10.60 10.76
CA ILE A 62 21.32 9.98 9.47
C ILE A 62 21.70 8.52 9.69
N THR A 63 21.14 7.63 8.89
CA THR A 63 21.47 6.20 8.90
C THR A 63 22.83 5.98 8.25
N VAL A 64 23.79 5.49 9.03
CA VAL A 64 25.16 5.22 8.59
C VAL A 64 25.29 3.79 8.08
N LEU A 65 24.61 2.85 8.74
CA LEU A 65 24.50 1.46 8.31
C LEU A 65 23.05 1.01 8.44
N GLU A 66 22.52 0.42 7.37
CA GLU A 66 21.18 -0.15 7.36
C GLU A 66 21.08 -1.30 8.35
N GLY A 67 19.89 -1.43 8.96
CA GLY A 67 19.59 -2.59 9.78
C GLY A 67 19.57 -3.84 8.91
N GLN A 68 20.09 -4.94 9.44
CA GLN A 68 20.16 -6.20 8.71
C GLN A 68 19.84 -7.38 9.61
N LYS A 69 19.27 -8.44 9.03
CA LYS A 69 19.12 -9.72 9.72
C LYS A 69 20.29 -10.61 9.37
N ALA A 70 20.94 -11.19 10.36
CA ALA A 70 22.01 -12.14 10.12
C ALA A 70 21.84 -13.40 10.95
N LEU A 71 22.22 -14.55 10.38
CA LEU A 71 22.32 -15.80 11.12
C LEU A 71 23.53 -15.71 12.06
N VAL A 72 23.26 -15.74 13.35
CA VAL A 72 24.29 -15.74 14.39
C VAL A 72 24.34 -17.11 15.04
N LYS A 73 25.56 -17.56 15.34
CA LYS A 73 25.79 -18.81 16.06
C LYS A 73 25.72 -18.52 17.56
N LYS A 74 24.71 -19.06 18.23
CA LYS A 74 24.50 -18.94 19.68
C LYS A 74 24.65 -20.30 20.33
N LYS A 75 25.16 -20.31 21.57
CA LYS A 75 25.20 -21.53 22.37
C LYS A 75 23.80 -21.78 22.93
N LYS A 76 23.28 -22.99 22.76
CA LYS A 76 22.04 -23.46 23.40
C LYS A 76 22.18 -23.32 24.92
N LYS A 77 21.17 -22.74 25.57
CA LYS A 77 21.19 -22.46 27.03
C LYS A 77 21.35 -23.72 27.87
N ASP A 78 20.71 -24.82 27.45
CA ASP A 78 20.73 -26.11 28.15
C ASP A 78 21.30 -27.18 27.21
N CYS A 79 22.62 -27.28 27.13
CA CYS A 79 23.29 -28.27 26.31
C CYS A 79 24.30 -29.09 27.11
N ASP A 80 24.01 -30.38 27.24
CA ASP A 80 24.84 -31.38 27.92
C ASP A 80 25.61 -32.28 26.92
N SER A 81 25.63 -31.92 25.63
CA SER A 81 26.36 -32.73 24.64
C SER A 81 27.87 -32.68 24.90
N PRO A 82 28.57 -33.82 24.87
CA PRO A 82 30.04 -33.85 24.95
C PRO A 82 30.70 -33.25 23.70
N LYS A 83 29.94 -33.01 22.63
CA LYS A 83 30.39 -32.39 21.38
C LYS A 83 30.02 -30.89 21.37
N PRO A 84 31.00 -29.98 21.43
CA PRO A 84 30.74 -28.54 21.47
C PRO A 84 29.92 -28.02 20.29
N GLU A 85 30.07 -28.62 19.11
CA GLU A 85 29.34 -28.26 17.89
C GLU A 85 27.82 -28.49 18.00
N ASP A 86 27.37 -29.52 18.73
CA ASP A 86 25.94 -29.82 18.92
C ASP A 86 25.24 -28.78 19.82
N CYS A 87 26.05 -28.03 20.58
CA CYS A 87 25.61 -26.96 21.46
C CYS A 87 25.50 -25.61 20.75
N ILE A 88 25.83 -25.51 19.46
CA ILE A 88 25.70 -24.28 18.68
C ILE A 88 24.43 -24.36 17.83
N GLU A 89 23.61 -23.31 17.87
CA GLU A 89 22.46 -23.14 16.98
C GLU A 89 22.57 -21.82 16.21
N GLU A 90 22.12 -21.83 14.96
CA GLU A 90 22.02 -20.62 14.14
C GLU A 90 20.66 -19.96 14.39
N THR A 91 20.69 -18.79 15.00
CA THR A 91 19.50 -17.97 15.22
C THR A 91 19.55 -16.77 14.28
N LEU A 92 18.43 -16.47 13.63
CA LEU A 92 18.31 -15.21 12.87
C LEU A 92 18.14 -14.06 13.86
N GLU A 93 19.11 -13.14 13.91
CA GLU A 93 19.08 -11.97 14.78
C GLU A 93 18.96 -10.69 13.96
N ASP A 94 18.17 -9.74 14.49
CA ASP A 94 17.92 -8.45 13.88
C ASP A 94 18.92 -7.41 14.43
N PHE A 95 19.82 -6.92 13.58
CA PHE A 95 20.72 -5.83 13.90
C PHE A 95 20.05 -4.52 13.50
N PRO A 96 19.76 -3.61 14.47
CA PRO A 96 19.13 -2.33 14.15
C PRO A 96 20.08 -1.47 13.29
N PRO A 97 19.52 -0.50 12.54
CA PRO A 97 20.33 0.46 11.81
C PRO A 97 21.21 1.26 12.77
N ILE A 98 22.46 1.52 12.36
CA ILE A 98 23.35 2.41 13.10
C ILE A 98 23.12 3.83 12.58
N THR A 99 22.65 4.70 13.47
CA THR A 99 22.35 6.11 13.15
C THR A 99 23.26 7.06 13.91
N MET A 100 23.54 8.22 13.33
CA MET A 100 24.33 9.27 13.98
C MET A 100 23.65 10.62 13.82
N ASN A 101 23.66 11.44 14.88
CA ASN A 101 23.18 12.81 14.84
C ASN A 101 24.28 13.73 14.29
N LEU A 102 23.99 14.44 13.21
CA LEU A 102 24.91 15.33 12.53
C LEU A 102 24.28 16.70 12.33
N PHE A 103 25.08 17.76 12.36
CA PHE A 103 24.62 19.11 12.02
C PHE A 103 24.47 19.20 10.50
N ALA A 104 23.23 19.30 10.02
CA ALA A 104 22.93 19.46 8.61
C ALA A 104 22.64 20.92 8.27
N LEU A 105 23.20 21.40 7.16
CA LEU A 105 22.91 22.69 6.56
C LEU A 105 21.68 22.59 5.67
N ALA A 106 21.00 23.72 5.47
CA ALA A 106 19.87 23.81 4.54
C ALA A 106 20.29 23.61 3.07
N GLY A 107 21.54 23.91 2.73
CA GLY A 107 22.10 23.79 1.40
C GLY A 107 23.60 24.12 1.37
N PRO A 108 24.25 23.93 0.21
CA PRO A 108 25.69 24.15 0.04
C PRO A 108 26.08 25.64 0.03
N ASP A 109 25.12 26.55 -0.20
CA ASP A 109 25.38 27.98 -0.29
C ASP A 109 25.57 28.65 1.08
N VAL A 110 25.29 27.92 2.17
CA VAL A 110 25.36 28.44 3.55
C VAL A 110 26.81 28.66 3.99
N THR A 111 27.70 27.72 3.67
CA THR A 111 29.14 27.78 3.95
C THR A 111 29.86 26.80 3.04
N LYS A 112 31.18 26.93 2.90
CA LYS A 112 32.03 25.95 2.19
C LYS A 112 32.49 24.80 3.11
N GLU A 113 32.26 24.91 4.41
CA GLU A 113 32.68 23.92 5.41
C GLU A 113 31.62 22.82 5.59
N TYR A 114 31.49 21.97 4.56
CA TYR A 114 30.59 20.83 4.63
C TYR A 114 31.10 19.62 3.85
N GLU A 115 30.60 18.45 4.26
CA GLU A 115 30.67 17.22 3.49
C GLU A 115 29.27 16.82 3.01
N THR A 116 29.20 16.13 1.88
CA THR A 116 27.93 15.61 1.38
C THR A 116 27.76 14.15 1.76
N ARG A 117 26.60 13.81 2.33
CA ARG A 117 26.18 12.43 2.60
C ARG A 117 24.89 12.13 1.85
N LYS A 118 24.83 10.99 1.18
CA LYS A 118 23.64 10.50 0.50
C LYS A 118 23.02 9.38 1.31
N GLU A 119 21.71 9.45 1.52
CA GLU A 119 20.94 8.47 2.28
C GLU A 119 19.77 7.99 1.41
N LYS A 120 19.56 6.68 1.32
CA LYS A 120 18.39 6.13 0.64
C LYS A 120 17.26 6.00 1.65
N VAL A 121 16.22 6.82 1.50
CA VAL A 121 15.08 6.85 2.42
C VAL A 121 13.81 6.38 1.72
N LYS A 122 12.99 5.60 2.42
CA LYS A 122 11.64 5.25 1.96
C LYS A 122 10.69 6.38 2.33
N VAL A 123 10.15 7.06 1.33
CA VAL A 123 9.17 8.14 1.48
C VAL A 123 7.80 7.69 1.00
N VAL A 124 6.75 8.27 1.57
CA VAL A 124 5.39 8.07 1.07
C VAL A 124 5.24 8.86 -0.23
N LYS A 125 5.02 8.17 -1.34
CA LYS A 125 4.71 8.76 -2.65
C LYS A 125 3.22 9.08 -2.77
N LYS A 126 2.38 8.18 -2.25
CA LYS A 126 0.93 8.32 -2.19
C LYS A 126 0.46 7.88 -0.82
N GLU A 127 -0.29 8.76 -0.15
CA GLU A 127 -0.92 8.43 1.12
C GLU A 127 -1.87 7.23 0.98
N GLY A 128 -1.93 6.43 2.03
CA GLY A 128 -2.94 5.38 2.17
C GLY A 128 -4.30 5.97 2.54
N GLY A 129 -5.30 5.11 2.70
CA GLY A 129 -6.61 5.53 3.19
C GLY A 129 -7.72 4.62 2.71
N THR A 130 -8.89 5.23 2.46
CA THR A 130 -10.05 4.51 1.94
C THR A 130 -10.42 4.99 0.56
N VAL A 131 -10.84 4.06 -0.30
CA VAL A 131 -11.25 4.35 -1.68
C VAL A 131 -12.56 3.64 -1.99
N LYS A 132 -13.45 4.30 -2.75
CA LYS A 132 -14.66 3.64 -3.25
C LYS A 132 -14.34 2.92 -4.54
N GLU A 133 -14.63 1.63 -4.60
CA GLU A 133 -14.34 0.81 -5.76
C GLU A 133 -15.55 -0.05 -6.17
N ASN A 134 -15.61 -0.40 -7.46
CA ASN A 134 -16.57 -1.37 -7.97
C ASN A 134 -16.16 -2.78 -7.52
N VAL A 135 -17.09 -3.49 -6.90
CA VAL A 135 -16.91 -4.84 -6.37
C VAL A 135 -17.87 -5.83 -7.00
N VAL A 136 -17.50 -7.10 -6.94
CA VAL A 136 -18.40 -8.18 -7.31
C VAL A 136 -19.53 -8.23 -6.30
N CYS A 137 -20.75 -7.92 -6.76
CA CYS A 137 -21.96 -8.05 -5.96
C CYS A 137 -22.06 -9.43 -5.30
N ALA A 138 -22.50 -9.52 -4.05
CA ALA A 138 -22.63 -10.77 -3.31
C ALA A 138 -23.38 -11.87 -4.10
N LYS A 139 -24.50 -11.50 -4.75
CA LYS A 139 -25.29 -12.40 -5.61
C LYS A 139 -24.56 -12.96 -6.83
N ASN A 140 -23.48 -12.30 -7.27
CA ASN A 140 -22.68 -12.69 -8.44
C ASN A 140 -21.40 -13.46 -8.06
N ARG A 141 -21.16 -13.71 -6.76
CA ARG A 141 -20.03 -14.51 -6.26
C ARG A 141 -20.32 -16.01 -6.37
N SER A 142 -20.57 -16.47 -7.60
CA SER A 142 -20.85 -17.89 -7.86
C SER A 142 -19.67 -18.77 -7.49
N SER A 143 -19.92 -20.02 -7.10
CA SER A 143 -18.86 -21.00 -6.82
C SER A 143 -17.89 -21.16 -7.99
N LYS A 144 -18.38 -21.10 -9.24
CA LYS A 144 -17.54 -21.13 -10.45
C LYS A 144 -16.56 -19.96 -10.52
N LEU A 145 -16.99 -18.75 -10.16
CA LEU A 145 -16.11 -17.58 -10.11
C LEU A 145 -15.06 -17.75 -9.00
N ILE A 146 -15.47 -18.19 -7.81
CA ILE A 146 -14.55 -18.39 -6.69
C ILE A 146 -13.50 -19.46 -7.02
N LYS A 147 -13.86 -20.56 -7.69
CA LYS A 147 -12.89 -21.55 -8.17
C LYS A 147 -11.85 -20.95 -9.10
N ARG A 148 -12.26 -20.09 -10.05
CA ARG A 148 -11.31 -19.38 -10.94
C ARG A 148 -10.34 -18.50 -10.15
N ILE A 149 -10.83 -17.81 -9.11
CA ILE A 149 -10.00 -16.98 -8.23
C ILE A 149 -9.01 -17.85 -7.45
N GLN A 150 -9.50 -18.93 -6.82
CA GLN A 150 -8.66 -19.86 -6.08
C GLN A 150 -7.60 -20.49 -6.98
N ALA A 151 -7.97 -20.96 -8.18
CA ALA A 151 -7.01 -21.50 -9.15
C ALA A 151 -5.93 -20.48 -9.53
N ALA A 152 -6.32 -19.22 -9.79
CA ALA A 152 -5.39 -18.15 -10.09
C ALA A 152 -4.44 -17.87 -8.92
N LEU A 153 -4.94 -17.81 -7.68
CA LEU A 153 -4.12 -17.65 -6.48
C LEU A 153 -3.20 -18.86 -6.24
N ILE A 154 -3.69 -20.09 -6.41
CA ILE A 154 -2.87 -21.31 -6.29
C ILE A 154 -1.72 -21.27 -7.30
N SER A 155 -1.97 -20.81 -8.54
CA SER A 155 -0.91 -20.65 -9.55
C SER A 155 0.16 -19.62 -9.18
N LEU A 156 -0.17 -18.67 -8.29
CA LEU A 156 0.74 -17.69 -7.73
C LEU A 156 1.43 -18.18 -6.45
N GLY A 157 1.16 -19.42 -6.01
CA GLY A 157 1.79 -20.06 -4.85
C GLY A 157 1.01 -19.92 -3.54
N TYR A 158 -0.23 -19.42 -3.57
CA TYR A 158 -1.05 -19.36 -2.37
C TYR A 158 -1.52 -20.77 -1.92
N PRO A 159 -1.36 -21.15 -0.64
CA PRO A 159 -1.71 -22.48 -0.14
C PRO A 159 -3.22 -22.61 0.10
N LEU A 160 -3.99 -22.71 -0.99
CA LEU A 160 -5.45 -22.81 -0.97
C LEU A 160 -5.94 -24.14 -1.54
N THR A 161 -7.19 -24.47 -1.20
CA THR A 161 -7.94 -25.55 -1.83
C THR A 161 -8.98 -24.96 -2.77
N GLU A 162 -9.04 -25.45 -4.02
CA GLU A 162 -10.03 -25.02 -5.01
C GLU A 162 -11.41 -25.65 -4.74
N ASN A 163 -12.10 -25.17 -3.70
CA ASN A 163 -13.41 -25.65 -3.28
C ASN A 163 -14.58 -24.79 -3.78
N GLY A 164 -14.31 -23.61 -4.33
CA GLY A 164 -15.32 -22.66 -4.81
C GLY A 164 -16.09 -21.95 -3.71
N ILE A 165 -15.56 -21.93 -2.49
CA ILE A 165 -16.12 -21.28 -1.32
C ILE A 165 -15.24 -20.09 -0.96
N LEU A 166 -15.84 -18.91 -0.79
CA LEU A 166 -15.11 -17.71 -0.36
C LEU A 166 -14.90 -17.74 1.16
N ASP A 167 -14.11 -18.70 1.61
CA ASP A 167 -13.77 -18.92 3.01
C ASP A 167 -12.71 -17.93 3.53
N GLN A 168 -12.38 -18.03 4.81
CA GLN A 168 -11.40 -17.15 5.44
C GLN A 168 -10.03 -17.23 4.75
N ALA A 169 -9.56 -18.43 4.39
CA ALA A 169 -8.29 -18.61 3.70
C ALA A 169 -8.29 -17.89 2.35
N THR A 170 -9.34 -18.06 1.56
CA THR A 170 -9.49 -17.39 0.26
C THR A 170 -9.54 -15.87 0.42
N ASN A 171 -10.28 -15.34 1.40
CA ASN A 171 -10.35 -13.90 1.65
C ASN A 171 -8.99 -13.30 2.07
N LEU A 172 -8.23 -14.03 2.89
CA LEU A 172 -6.88 -13.62 3.31
C LEU A 172 -5.92 -13.63 2.12
N SER A 173 -5.94 -14.66 1.28
CA SER A 173 -5.10 -14.72 0.08
C SER A 173 -5.47 -13.66 -0.95
N VAL A 174 -6.76 -13.34 -1.12
CA VAL A 174 -7.19 -12.20 -1.97
C VAL A 174 -6.65 -10.89 -1.41
N THR A 175 -6.75 -10.68 -0.11
CA THR A 175 -6.24 -9.47 0.56
C THR A 175 -4.73 -9.34 0.40
N ASP A 176 -3.98 -10.41 0.62
CA ASP A 176 -2.53 -10.44 0.43
C ASP A 176 -2.15 -10.15 -1.03
N PHE A 177 -2.83 -10.80 -1.98
CA PHE A 177 -2.64 -10.54 -3.40
C PHE A 177 -2.89 -9.06 -3.74
N GLN A 178 -3.99 -8.48 -3.26
CA GLN A 178 -4.31 -7.06 -3.46
C GLN A 178 -3.18 -6.17 -2.95
N LYS A 179 -2.70 -6.41 -1.72
CA LYS A 179 -1.58 -5.66 -1.13
C LYS A 179 -0.29 -5.80 -1.94
N SER A 180 0.04 -7.02 -2.38
CA SER A 180 1.22 -7.29 -3.21
C SER A 180 1.22 -6.53 -4.54
N LYS A 181 0.03 -6.17 -5.04
CA LYS A 181 -0.17 -5.41 -6.28
C LYS A 181 -0.46 -3.93 -6.05
N GLY A 182 -0.45 -3.45 -4.80
CA GLY A 182 -0.80 -2.07 -4.46
C GLY A 182 -2.27 -1.71 -4.73
N LEU A 183 -3.14 -2.72 -4.82
CA LEU A 183 -4.58 -2.55 -5.00
C LEU A 183 -5.27 -2.26 -3.66
N ALA A 184 -6.47 -1.68 -3.73
CA ALA A 184 -7.31 -1.58 -2.55
C ALA A 184 -7.84 -2.98 -2.15
N TYR A 185 -7.97 -3.20 -0.85
CA TYR A 185 -8.30 -4.48 -0.25
C TYR A 185 -9.46 -4.39 0.73
N GLY A 186 -9.99 -5.56 1.10
CA GLY A 186 -11.13 -5.70 2.03
C GLY A 186 -12.40 -6.24 1.36
N ASP A 187 -12.43 -6.34 0.03
CA ASP A 187 -13.46 -7.06 -0.72
C ASP A 187 -12.96 -7.47 -2.11
N LEU A 188 -13.74 -8.28 -2.82
CA LEU A 188 -13.46 -8.71 -4.19
C LEU A 188 -13.81 -7.60 -5.20
N SER A 189 -12.84 -6.73 -5.49
CA SER A 189 -12.98 -5.67 -6.48
C SER A 189 -12.86 -6.17 -7.92
N LEU A 190 -13.38 -5.39 -8.86
CA LEU A 190 -13.22 -5.69 -10.29
C LEU A 190 -11.77 -5.51 -10.75
N SER A 191 -10.99 -4.62 -10.13
CA SER A 191 -9.56 -4.50 -10.40
C SER A 191 -8.79 -5.74 -9.96
N THR A 192 -9.16 -6.35 -8.84
CA THR A 192 -8.59 -7.62 -8.38
C THR A 192 -8.84 -8.74 -9.40
N LEU A 193 -10.07 -8.86 -9.92
CA LEU A 193 -10.36 -9.85 -10.97
C LEU A 193 -9.52 -9.60 -12.22
N ALA A 194 -9.43 -8.35 -12.67
CA ALA A 194 -8.60 -7.99 -13.83
C ALA A 194 -7.12 -8.31 -13.60
N ALA A 195 -6.58 -8.03 -12.41
CA ALA A 195 -5.20 -8.33 -12.03
C ALA A 195 -4.91 -9.84 -11.93
N LEU A 196 -5.93 -10.64 -11.59
CA LEU A 196 -5.88 -12.12 -11.64
C LEU A 196 -6.12 -12.67 -13.06
N GLY A 197 -6.37 -11.82 -14.07
CA GLY A 197 -6.68 -12.25 -15.44
C GLY A 197 -8.08 -12.83 -15.62
N ILE A 198 -8.99 -12.58 -14.68
CA ILE A 198 -10.35 -13.11 -14.66
C ILE A 198 -11.30 -12.09 -15.29
N LYS A 199 -11.76 -12.40 -16.51
CA LYS A 199 -12.84 -11.70 -17.21
C LYS A 199 -14.20 -12.31 -16.87
#